data_AF-A0A9E5Z3A6-F1
#
_entry.id   AF-A0A9E5Z3A6-F1
#
_cell.length_a   1.000
_cell.length_b   1.000
_cell.length_c   1.000
_cell.angle_alpha   90.00
_cell.angle_beta   90.00
_cell.angle_gamma   90.00
#
_symmetry.space_group_name_H-M   'P 1'
#
loop_
_entity.id
_entity.type
_entity.pdbx_description
1 polymer ?
#
loop_
_entity_poly.entity_id
_entity_poly.type
_entity_poly.pdbx_seq_one_letter_code
_entity_poly.pdbx_strand_id
1 'polypeptide(L)' 'MVIEKDFVEEVAQAVLPSPVALPVVFPEAFDQETKPTCQHHWVIETANGPISWGECQVCHEVKEFQNSISDADIGY' A
#
# COMPACT_ATOMS: atom_id res chain seq x y z
N MET A 1 0.67 -16.64 -47.51
CA MET A 1 0.52 -15.91 -46.23
C MET A 1 1.03 -16.84 -45.15
N VAL A 2 2.29 -16.69 -44.77
CA VAL A 2 2.96 -17.50 -43.76
C VAL A 2 2.99 -16.67 -42.48
N ILE A 3 2.30 -17.15 -41.45
CA ILE A 3 2.36 -16.66 -40.07
C ILE A 3 2.19 -17.93 -39.24
N GLU A 4 3.24 -18.71 -39.04
CA GLU A 4 4.34 -18.56 -38.06
C GLU A 4 4.20 -19.63 -36.97
N LYS A 5 5.15 -20.58 -37.03
CA LYS A 5 5.95 -21.09 -35.89
C LYS A 5 5.18 -22.01 -34.94
N ASP A 6 5.22 -23.34 -35.10
CA ASP A 6 6.42 -24.18 -34.93
C ASP A 6 7.10 -23.87 -33.59
N PHE A 7 6.80 -24.65 -32.56
CA PHE A 7 7.79 -25.22 -31.64
C PHE A 7 7.08 -26.12 -30.60
N VAL A 8 6.87 -27.39 -30.94
CA VAL A 8 6.60 -28.44 -29.96
C VAL A 8 7.84 -29.33 -29.97
N GLU A 9 8.76 -29.10 -29.03
CA GLU A 9 9.92 -29.95 -28.78
C GLU A 9 10.19 -29.84 -27.27
N GLU A 10 9.76 -30.80 -26.46
CA GLU A 10 10.44 -32.08 -26.19
C GLU A 10 11.85 -31.85 -25.61
N VAL A 11 12.09 -32.28 -24.36
CA VAL A 11 13.12 -33.25 -23.97
C VAL A 11 13.41 -33.19 -22.47
N ALA A 12 13.87 -34.33 -21.97
CA ALA A 12 14.65 -34.54 -20.75
C ALA A 12 13.87 -34.73 -19.44
N GLN A 13 13.27 -35.91 -19.38
CA GLN A 13 13.27 -36.74 -18.20
C GLN A 13 14.71 -36.88 -17.63
N ALA A 14 14.93 -36.40 -16.40
CA ALA A 14 16.09 -36.76 -15.59
C ALA A 14 15.69 -36.76 -14.11
N VAL A 15 15.22 -37.93 -13.65
CA VAL A 15 15.20 -38.30 -12.24
C VAL A 15 16.64 -38.58 -11.80
N LEU A 16 17.19 -37.74 -10.93
CA LEU A 16 18.32 -38.09 -10.08
C LEU A 16 18.01 -37.64 -8.63
N PRO A 17 18.36 -38.46 -7.62
CA PRO A 17 17.83 -38.34 -6.26
C PRO A 17 18.53 -37.24 -5.45
N SER A 18 17.77 -36.69 -4.49
CA SER A 18 18.21 -35.71 -3.50
C SER A 18 19.39 -36.20 -2.65
N PRO A 19 20.39 -35.34 -2.39
CA PRO A 19 21.02 -35.31 -1.08
C PRO A 19 21.03 -33.89 -0.50
N VAL A 20 20.32 -33.78 0.62
CA VAL A 20 20.43 -32.77 1.69
C VAL A 20 21.69 -31.89 1.64
N ALA A 21 21.53 -30.58 1.47
CA ALA A 21 22.32 -29.57 2.19
C ALA A 21 21.75 -28.16 2.00
N LEU A 22 21.62 -27.46 3.14
CA LEU A 22 21.42 -26.02 3.36
C LEU A 22 19.96 -25.53 3.32
N PRO A 23 19.41 -24.98 4.43
CA PRO A 23 18.24 -24.14 4.32
C PRO A 23 18.65 -22.96 3.44
N VAL A 24 18.01 -22.86 2.27
CA VAL A 24 18.08 -21.67 1.44
C VAL A 24 17.63 -20.52 2.34
N VAL A 25 18.59 -19.70 2.76
CA VAL A 25 18.32 -18.44 3.43
C VAL A 25 17.60 -17.61 2.38
N PHE A 26 16.27 -17.58 2.48
CA PHE A 26 15.47 -16.59 1.77
C PHE A 26 16.05 -15.23 2.17
N PRO A 27 16.33 -14.30 1.25
CA PRO A 27 16.54 -12.93 1.65
C PRO A 27 15.20 -12.41 2.21
N GLU A 28 15.05 -12.61 3.50
CA GLU A 28 14.04 -11.98 4.33
C GLU A 28 14.31 -10.47 4.34
N ALA A 29 13.24 -9.71 4.44
CA ALA A 29 13.19 -8.26 4.60
C ALA A 29 13.55 -7.45 3.35
N PHE A 30 12.54 -7.24 2.50
CA PHE A 30 12.34 -5.90 1.96
C PHE A 30 12.23 -4.97 3.16
N ASP A 31 13.27 -4.16 3.38
CA ASP A 31 13.23 -3.00 4.25
C ASP A 31 12.12 -2.10 3.71
N GLN A 32 10.92 -2.27 4.28
CA GLN A 32 9.82 -1.36 4.05
C GLN A 32 10.24 -0.09 4.77
N GLU A 33 10.95 0.78 4.04
CA GLU A 33 11.30 2.13 4.45
C GLU A 33 10.02 2.75 4.99
N THR A 34 9.91 2.77 6.31
CA THR A 34 8.75 3.32 7.02
C THR A 34 8.86 4.82 6.85
N LYS A 35 8.33 5.32 5.74
CA LYS A 35 8.24 6.76 5.49
C LYS A 35 7.64 7.37 6.74
N PRO A 36 8.25 8.43 7.29
CA PRO A 36 7.70 9.07 8.48
C PRO A 36 6.25 9.45 8.18
N THR A 37 5.32 8.92 8.98
CA THR A 37 3.92 9.31 8.88
C THR A 37 3.84 10.80 9.19
N CYS A 38 3.16 11.54 8.33
CA CYS A 38 3.01 12.97 8.52
C CYS A 38 2.27 13.20 9.85
N GLN A 39 2.89 13.93 10.78
CA GLN A 39 2.22 14.41 11.97
C GLN A 39 1.40 15.63 11.56
N HIS A 40 0.19 15.36 11.06
CA HIS A 40 -0.62 16.38 10.40
C HIS A 40 -1.00 17.50 11.37
N HIS A 41 -0.42 18.68 11.17
CA HIS A 41 -0.90 19.93 11.76
C HIS A 41 -1.95 20.53 10.82
N TRP A 42 -3.23 20.35 11.16
CA TRP A 42 -4.34 20.83 10.35
C TRP A 42 -4.65 22.30 10.66
N VAL A 43 -4.67 23.13 9.62
CA VAL A 43 -5.20 24.49 9.68
C VAL A 43 -6.57 24.47 9.03
N ILE A 44 -7.61 24.61 9.85
CA ILE A 44 -9.00 24.56 9.44
C ILE A 44 -9.51 25.98 9.23
N GLU A 45 -10.21 26.21 8.14
CA GLU A 45 -10.82 27.51 7.85
C GLU A 45 -11.93 27.89 8.85
N THR A 46 -12.40 29.13 8.76
CA THR A 46 -13.54 29.57 9.59
C THR A 46 -14.79 28.75 9.27
N ALA A 47 -15.52 28.35 10.30
CA ALA A 47 -16.74 27.55 10.14
C ALA A 47 -17.82 28.30 9.33
N ASN A 48 -17.94 27.97 8.04
CA ASN A 48 -18.94 28.52 7.11
C ASN A 48 -20.09 27.53 6.85
N GLY A 49 -20.37 26.61 7.77
CA GLY A 49 -21.40 25.59 7.59
C GLY A 49 -21.19 24.35 8.47
N PRO A 50 -21.84 23.22 8.15
CA PRO A 50 -21.65 21.96 8.89
C PRO A 50 -20.28 21.31 8.63
N ILE A 51 -19.62 21.65 7.52
CA ILE A 51 -18.30 21.16 7.12
C ILE A 51 -17.36 22.36 6.93
N SER A 52 -16.09 22.18 7.26
CA SER A 52 -15.00 23.09 6.94
C SER A 52 -13.83 22.33 6.33
N TRP A 53 -13.05 23.02 5.50
CA TRP A 53 -11.85 22.45 4.92
C TRP A 53 -10.65 22.73 5.81
N GLY A 54 -9.83 21.71 6.00
CA GLY A 54 -8.55 21.82 6.67
C GLY A 54 -7.42 21.43 5.74
N GLU A 55 -6.36 22.23 5.72
CA GLU A 55 -5.11 21.93 5.01
C GLU A 55 -4.01 21.63 6.03
N CYS A 56 -3.22 20.59 5.78
CA CYS A 56 -2.07 20.27 6.60
C CYS A 56 -0.88 21.19 6.28
N GLN A 57 -0.32 21.87 7.27
CA GLN A 57 0.85 22.75 7.07
C GLN A 57 2.16 22.01 6.72
N VAL A 58 2.18 20.69 6.87
CA VAL A 58 3.38 19.87 6.63
C VAL A 58 3.34 19.23 5.24
N CYS A 59 2.26 18.54 4.91
CA CYS A 59 2.11 17.84 3.63
C CYS A 59 1.15 18.50 2.63
N HIS A 60 0.44 19.57 3.05
CA HIS A 60 -0.60 20.23 2.26
C HIS A 60 -1.73 19.29 1.81
N GLU A 61 -1.95 18.21 2.55
CA GLU A 61 -3.14 17.40 2.38
C GLU A 61 -4.37 18.21 2.79
N VAL A 62 -5.45 18.08 2.03
CA VAL A 62 -6.73 18.75 2.30
C VAL A 62 -7.75 17.72 2.75
N LYS A 63 -8.42 17.98 3.87
CA LYS A 63 -9.43 17.10 4.45
C LYS A 63 -10.64 17.89 4.93
N GLU A 64 -11.81 17.28 4.82
CA GLU A 64 -13.07 17.83 5.33
C GLU A 64 -13.22 17.51 6.82
N PHE A 65 -13.60 18.54 7.60
CA PHE A 65 -13.85 18.47 9.03
C PHE A 65 -15.29 18.85 9.31
N GLN A 66 -15.99 18.02 10.10
CA GLN A 66 -17.33 18.32 10.58
C GLN A 66 -17.26 19.30 11.75
N ASN A 67 -17.98 20.42 11.64
CA ASN A 67 -18.05 21.44 12.68
C ASN A 67 -19.00 21.08 13.82
N SER A 68 -19.77 20.01 13.66
CA SER A 68 -20.72 19.54 14.66
C SER A 68 -20.70 18.02 14.69
N ILE A 69 -20.49 17.47 15.88
CA ILE A 69 -20.71 16.05 16.16
C ILE A 69 -22.21 15.84 16.39
N SER A 70 -22.79 14.83 15.76
CA SER A 70 -24.18 14.42 16.02
C SER A 70 -24.21 13.46 17.21
N ASP A 71 -25.27 13.46 18.01
CA ASP A 71 -25.45 12.51 19.13
C ASP A 71 -25.24 11.03 18.74
N ALA A 72 -25.46 10.67 17.46
CA ALA A 72 -25.21 9.33 16.93
C ALA A 72 -23.73 8.92 16.89
N ASP A 73 -22.79 9.88 16.85
CA ASP A 73 -21.34 9.64 16.90
C ASP A 73 -20.82 9.59 18.34
N ILE A 74 -21.62 10.06 19.29
CA ILE A 74 -21.33 10.06 20.74
C ILE A 74 -21.91 8.77 21.33
N GLY A 75 -21.34 7.63 20.93
CA GLY A 75 -21.80 6.32 21.41
C GLY A 75 -21.68 6.19 22.94
N TYR A 76 -22.82 6.20 23.63
CA TYR A 76 -22.95 5.84 25.04
C TYR A 76 -23.44 4.40 25.20
#